data_AF-A0A9X1Q403-F1
#
_entry.id   AF-A0A9X1Q403-F1
#
_cell.length_a   1.000
_cell.length_b   1.000
_cell.length_c   1.000
_cell.angle_alpha   90.00
_cell.angle_beta   90.00
_cell.angle_gamma   90.00
#
_symmetry.space_group_name_H-M   'P 1'
#
loop_
_entity.id
_entity.type
_entity.pdbx_description
1 polymer ?
#
loop_
_entity_poly.entity_id
_entity_poly.type
_entity_poly.pdbx_seq_one_letter_code
_entity_poly.pdbx_strand_id
1 'polypeptide(L)'
;PPLLFLTTCDSLHRLVPELGPGEKDYVTKPLRIAEVLARVDVLLRRRRPERQPTPPRYGDLVLDDATCRARRGPRPLDLTPAEYRLLRHLLVHAGCVLSKEQISRHVWEDFRANEAIEKLVSRLRRKVDGDPGEPALIHTRRGFGYWLGAAG
;
A
#
# COMPACT_ATOMS: atom_id res chain seq x y z
N PRO A 1 12.10 5.62 -15.80
CA PRO A 1 11.04 4.87 -15.09
C PRO A 1 10.62 3.67 -15.95
N PRO A 2 10.36 2.49 -15.38
CA PRO A 2 9.92 1.35 -16.18
C PRO A 2 8.51 1.62 -16.73
N LEU A 3 8.33 1.36 -18.03
CA LEU A 3 7.07 1.54 -18.76
C LEU A 3 6.69 0.21 -19.40
N LEU A 4 5.50 -0.30 -19.07
CA LEU A 4 4.92 -1.50 -19.66
C LEU A 4 3.86 -1.10 -20.68
N PHE A 5 4.03 -1.49 -21.93
CA PHE A 5 3.06 -1.28 -22.99
C PHE A 5 2.24 -2.55 -23.23
N LEU A 6 0.91 -2.42 -23.24
CA LEU A 6 -0.03 -3.48 -23.56
C LEU A 6 -0.69 -3.19 -24.90
N THR A 7 -0.42 -4.00 -25.91
CA THR A 7 -1.01 -3.82 -27.25
C THR A 7 -1.29 -5.16 -27.93
N THR A 8 -2.00 -5.13 -29.06
CA THR A 8 -2.25 -6.32 -29.88
C THR A 8 -1.01 -6.67 -30.71
N CYS A 9 -0.83 -7.94 -31.05
CA CYS A 9 0.34 -8.42 -31.82
C CYS A 9 0.56 -7.61 -33.11
N ASP A 10 -0.53 -7.30 -33.83
CA ASP A 10 -0.48 -6.53 -35.09
C ASP A 10 0.03 -5.09 -34.91
N SER A 11 -0.16 -4.51 -33.73
CA SER A 11 0.26 -3.14 -33.42
C SER A 11 1.71 -3.05 -32.95
N LEU A 12 2.30 -4.17 -32.49
CA LEU A 12 3.71 -4.21 -32.03
C LEU A 12 4.69 -4.00 -33.19
N HIS A 13 4.43 -4.62 -34.35
CA HIS A 13 5.30 -4.46 -35.52
C HIS A 13 5.38 -3.02 -36.04
N ARG A 14 4.33 -2.21 -35.83
CA ARG A 14 4.33 -0.78 -36.21
C ARG A 14 5.05 0.12 -35.23
N LEU A 15 5.10 -0.22 -33.93
CA LEU A 15 5.62 0.65 -32.88
C LEU A 15 7.12 0.48 -32.62
N VAL A 16 7.67 -0.70 -32.93
CA VAL A 16 9.10 -1.02 -32.69
C VAL A 16 10.08 -0.09 -33.42
N PRO A 17 9.86 0.34 -34.68
CA PRO A 17 10.82 1.19 -35.38
C PRO A 17 10.92 2.63 -34.86
N GLU A 18 9.85 3.19 -34.30
CA GLU A 18 9.80 4.60 -33.87
C GLU A 18 10.34 4.83 -32.44
N LEU A 19 10.48 3.78 -31.63
CA LEU A 19 10.65 3.92 -30.17
C LEU A 19 12.10 3.86 -29.64
N GLY A 20 13.07 3.62 -30.52
CA GLY A 20 14.51 3.63 -30.20
C GLY A 20 14.98 2.48 -29.27
N PRO A 21 16.25 2.05 -29.37
CA PRO A 21 16.79 0.93 -28.61
C PRO A 21 17.12 1.36 -27.16
N GLY A 22 16.09 1.46 -26.32
CA GLY A 22 16.25 1.78 -24.91
C GLY A 22 15.30 0.97 -24.05
N GLU A 23 15.81 -0.15 -23.52
CA GLU A 23 15.36 -0.87 -22.32
C GLU A 23 13.82 -0.93 -22.10
N LYS A 24 13.10 -1.56 -23.02
CA LYS A 24 11.64 -1.79 -22.90
C LYS A 24 11.31 -3.24 -23.23
N ASP A 25 10.77 -3.97 -22.25
CA ASP A 25 10.27 -5.33 -22.41
C ASP A 25 8.85 -5.30 -22.98
N TYR A 26 8.62 -6.02 -24.08
CA TYR A 26 7.33 -6.09 -24.77
C TYR A 26 6.57 -7.38 -24.40
N VAL A 27 5.23 -7.30 -24.32
CA VAL A 27 4.37 -8.47 -24.09
C VAL A 27 3.21 -8.47 -25.09
N THR A 28 3.12 -9.53 -25.89
CA THR A 28 2.05 -9.78 -26.86
C THR A 28 0.86 -10.47 -26.19
N LYS A 29 -0.37 -10.02 -26.47
CA LYS A 29 -1.61 -10.75 -26.10
C LYS A 29 -1.80 -12.00 -26.99
N PRO A 30 -2.46 -13.07 -26.48
CA PRO A 30 -3.26 -13.10 -25.26
C PRO A 30 -2.51 -13.72 -24.06
N LEU A 31 -2.33 -12.94 -22.99
CA LEU A 31 -1.80 -13.42 -21.72
C LEU A 31 -2.92 -13.53 -20.66
N ARG A 32 -2.89 -14.57 -19.84
CA ARG A 32 -3.79 -14.69 -18.68
C ARG A 32 -3.35 -13.69 -17.60
N ILE A 33 -4.30 -13.03 -16.95
CA ILE A 33 -4.06 -11.97 -15.92
C ILE A 33 -3.05 -12.41 -14.84
N ALA A 34 -3.04 -13.70 -14.48
CA ALA A 34 -2.10 -14.26 -13.51
C ALA A 34 -0.62 -14.06 -13.87
N GLU A 35 -0.28 -14.07 -15.16
CA GLU A 35 1.10 -13.97 -15.64
C GLU A 35 1.61 -12.52 -15.63
N VAL A 36 0.70 -11.55 -15.82
CA VAL A 36 0.97 -10.11 -15.63
C VAL A 36 1.25 -9.83 -14.15
N LEU A 37 0.43 -10.38 -13.25
CA LEU A 37 0.62 -10.21 -11.81
C LEU A 37 1.93 -10.83 -11.32
N ALA A 38 2.30 -12.02 -11.82
CA ALA A 38 3.56 -12.68 -11.47
C ALA A 38 4.79 -11.84 -11.88
N ARG A 39 4.78 -11.23 -13.08
CA ARG A 39 5.88 -10.36 -13.52
C ARG A 39 5.97 -9.07 -12.72
N VAL A 40 4.84 -8.48 -12.35
CA VAL A 40 4.81 -7.32 -11.43
C VAL A 40 5.40 -7.71 -10.07
N ASP A 41 5.04 -8.88 -9.53
CA ASP A 41 5.55 -9.34 -8.22
C ASP A 41 7.07 -9.58 -8.24
N VAL A 42 7.61 -10.17 -9.32
CA VAL A 42 9.06 -10.37 -9.52
C VAL A 42 9.81 -9.04 -9.63
N LEU A 43 9.26 -8.06 -10.34
CA LEU A 43 9.85 -6.72 -10.47
C LEU A 43 9.87 -5.96 -9.15
N LEU A 44 8.83 -6.13 -8.32
CA LEU A 44 8.75 -5.52 -6.99
C LEU A 44 9.69 -6.20 -5.98
N ARG A 45 9.84 -7.53 -6.05
CA ARG A 45 10.76 -8.30 -5.17
C ARG A 45 12.23 -7.92 -5.37
N ARG A 46 12.66 -7.62 -6.60
CA ARG A 46 14.04 -7.19 -6.89
C ARG A 46 14.47 -5.87 -6.22
N ARG A 47 13.54 -5.08 -5.66
CA ARG A 47 13.84 -3.84 -4.91
C ARG A 47 13.98 -4.00 -3.40
N ARG A 48 13.69 -5.18 -2.83
CA ARG A 48 13.79 -5.38 -1.38
C ARG A 48 15.03 -6.24 -1.08
N PRO A 49 16.18 -5.64 -0.72
CA PRO A 49 17.26 -6.44 -0.13
C PRO A 49 16.69 -7.13 1.12
N GLU A 50 17.15 -8.36 1.38
CA GLU A 50 16.89 -9.11 2.62
C GLU A 50 17.32 -8.29 3.84
N ARG A 51 16.45 -7.37 4.27
CA ARG A 51 16.59 -6.70 5.55
C ARG A 51 15.90 -7.60 6.57
N GLN A 52 16.64 -7.96 7.60
CA GLN A 52 16.09 -8.37 8.90
C GLN A 52 14.80 -7.58 9.16
N PRO A 53 13.70 -8.21 9.63
CA PRO A 53 12.40 -7.56 9.73
C PRO A 53 12.49 -6.40 10.72
N THR A 54 12.86 -5.23 10.21
CA THR A 54 12.81 -4.00 10.97
C THR A 54 11.32 -3.73 11.18
N PRO A 55 10.90 -3.45 12.42
CA PRO A 55 9.50 -3.18 12.71
C PRO A 55 8.96 -2.12 11.74
N PRO A 56 7.78 -2.33 11.15
CA PRO A 56 7.15 -1.33 10.29
C PRO A 56 7.00 -0.01 11.05
N ARG A 57 7.59 1.05 10.49
CA ARG A 57 7.68 2.37 11.12
C ARG A 57 7.53 3.49 10.11
N TYR A 58 6.97 4.61 10.56
CA TYR A 58 6.90 5.87 9.81
C TYR A 58 6.99 7.05 10.79
N GLY A 59 8.01 7.89 10.66
CA GLY A 59 8.27 8.95 11.63
C GLY A 59 8.43 8.40 13.05
N ASP A 60 7.63 8.90 13.98
CA ASP A 60 7.55 8.49 15.39
C ASP A 60 6.59 7.30 15.64
N LEU A 61 5.84 6.87 14.63
CA LEU A 61 4.92 5.74 14.70
C LEU A 61 5.67 4.42 14.43
N VAL A 62 5.60 3.50 15.39
CA VAL A 62 6.29 2.20 15.35
C VAL A 62 5.33 1.08 15.74
N LEU A 63 5.40 -0.02 15.00
CA LEU A 63 4.61 -1.22 15.25
C LEU A 63 5.52 -2.44 15.42
N ASP A 64 5.29 -3.22 16.48
CA ASP A 64 6.01 -4.44 16.81
C ASP A 64 5.15 -5.65 16.47
N ASP A 65 5.57 -6.37 15.43
CA ASP A 65 4.89 -7.57 14.93
C ASP A 65 4.98 -8.76 15.88
N ALA A 66 6.00 -8.83 16.74
CA ALA A 66 6.17 -9.95 17.67
C ALA A 66 5.23 -9.84 18.88
N THR A 67 4.97 -8.62 19.33
CA THR A 67 4.12 -8.36 20.51
C THR A 67 2.72 -7.86 20.15
N CYS A 68 2.42 -7.65 18.86
CA CYS A 68 1.19 -7.05 18.37
C CYS A 68 0.90 -5.68 19.01
N ARG A 69 1.94 -4.89 19.29
CA ARG A 69 1.85 -3.58 19.93
C ARG A 69 2.22 -2.48 18.95
N ALA A 70 1.66 -1.30 19.17
CA ALA A 70 2.05 -0.10 18.45
C ALA A 70 2.28 1.05 19.44
N ARG A 71 3.13 1.99 19.05
CA ARG A 71 3.39 3.21 19.82
C ARG A 71 3.63 4.37 18.88
N ARG A 72 3.33 5.58 19.35
CA ARG A 72 3.68 6.83 18.70
C ARG A 72 4.59 7.63 19.63
N GLY A 73 5.84 7.82 19.23
CA GLY A 73 6.89 8.33 20.10
C GLY A 73 6.98 7.49 21.39
N PRO A 74 6.80 8.10 22.59
CA PRO A 74 6.78 7.39 23.87
C PRO A 74 5.41 6.78 24.21
N ARG A 75 4.33 7.16 23.51
CA ARG A 75 2.94 6.80 23.86
C ARG A 75 2.55 5.43 23.28
N PRO A 76 2.18 4.44 24.11
CA PRO A 76 1.62 3.19 23.61
C PRO A 76 0.21 3.42 23.03
N LEU A 77 -0.10 2.72 21.94
CA LEU A 77 -1.42 2.74 21.31
C LEU A 77 -2.19 1.49 21.72
N ASP A 78 -3.30 1.66 22.41
CA ASP A 78 -4.22 0.57 22.74
C ASP A 78 -5.11 0.25 21.52
N LEU A 79 -4.70 -0.70 20.70
CA LEU A 79 -5.37 -1.05 19.45
C LEU A 79 -6.15 -2.37 19.58
N THR A 80 -7.36 -2.38 19.05
CA THR A 80 -8.08 -3.63 18.78
C THR A 80 -7.39 -4.42 17.65
N PRO A 81 -7.64 -5.73 17.50
CA PRO A 81 -7.02 -6.52 16.43
C PRO A 81 -7.27 -5.96 15.02
N ALA A 82 -8.47 -5.41 14.76
CA ALA A 82 -8.79 -4.81 13.46
C ALA A 82 -8.04 -3.48 13.23
N GLU A 83 -7.91 -2.64 14.26
CA GLU A 83 -7.15 -1.40 14.18
C GLU A 83 -5.66 -1.67 13.98
N TYR A 84 -5.12 -2.69 14.66
CA TYR A 84 -3.74 -3.14 14.48
C TYR A 84 -3.48 -3.61 13.04
N ARG A 85 -4.34 -4.48 12.50
CA ARG A 85 -4.24 -4.97 11.11
C ARG A 85 -4.27 -3.81 10.12
N LEU A 86 -5.19 -2.85 10.31
CA LEU A 86 -5.26 -1.66 9.47
C LEU A 86 -4.00 -0.81 9.57
N LEU A 87 -3.50 -0.53 10.78
CA LEU A 87 -2.30 0.27 11.00
C LEU A 87 -1.08 -0.37 10.36
N ARG A 88 -0.90 -1.68 10.56
CA ARG A 88 0.16 -2.47 9.94
C ARG A 88 0.10 -2.39 8.42
N HIS A 89 -1.10 -2.54 7.85
CA HIS A 89 -1.29 -2.45 6.41
C HIS A 89 -0.91 -1.06 5.88
N LEU A 90 -1.35 0.00 6.55
CA LEU A 90 -1.00 1.37 6.21
C LEU A 90 0.52 1.63 6.32
N LEU A 91 1.19 1.12 7.35
CA LEU A 91 2.64 1.26 7.54
C LEU A 91 3.45 0.52 6.47
N VAL A 92 3.05 -0.69 6.11
CA VAL A 92 3.70 -1.47 5.03
C VAL A 92 3.56 -0.76 3.67
N HIS A 93 2.48 0.00 3.48
CA HIS A 93 2.20 0.77 2.27
C HIS A 93 2.29 2.28 2.49
N ALA A 94 3.17 2.74 3.39
CA ALA A 94 3.32 4.16 3.67
C ALA A 94 3.65 4.97 2.40
N GLY A 95 2.98 6.11 2.23
CA GLY A 95 3.02 6.94 1.02
C GLY A 95 2.11 6.48 -0.12
N CYS A 96 1.49 5.31 -0.05
CA CYS A 96 0.54 4.82 -1.05
C CYS A 96 -0.91 5.00 -0.59
N VAL A 97 -1.81 5.27 -1.55
CA VAL A 97 -3.26 5.31 -1.30
C VAL A 97 -3.83 3.91 -1.38
N LEU A 98 -4.45 3.47 -0.28
CA LEU A 98 -5.18 2.21 -0.16
C LEU A 98 -6.68 2.46 -0.30
N SER A 99 -7.31 1.74 -1.22
CA SER A 99 -8.76 1.80 -1.42
C SER A 99 -9.50 1.14 -0.25
N LYS A 100 -10.78 1.50 -0.09
CA LYS A 100 -11.68 0.87 0.89
C LYS A 100 -11.75 -0.64 0.67
N GLU A 101 -11.80 -1.08 -0.57
CA GLU A 101 -11.83 -2.50 -0.93
C GLU A 101 -10.54 -3.23 -0.53
N GLN A 102 -9.37 -2.64 -0.77
CA GLN A 102 -8.08 -3.20 -0.35
C GLN A 102 -8.01 -3.35 1.17
N ILE A 103 -8.44 -2.32 1.90
CA ILE A 103 -8.51 -2.34 3.36
C ILE A 103 -9.46 -3.42 3.85
N SER A 104 -10.64 -3.55 3.21
CA SER A 104 -11.63 -4.56 3.59
C SER A 104 -11.07 -5.97 3.54
N ARG A 105 -10.52 -6.33 2.36
CA ARG A 105 -9.96 -7.66 2.13
C ARG A 105 -8.79 -7.95 3.07
N HIS A 106 -7.96 -6.95 3.40
CA HIS A 106 -6.82 -7.17 4.29
C HIS A 106 -7.22 -7.34 5.75
N VAL A 107 -8.18 -6.55 6.25
CA VAL A 107 -8.51 -6.54 7.69
C VAL A 107 -9.46 -7.70 8.06
N TRP A 108 -10.41 -8.02 7.18
CA TRP A 108 -11.48 -9.00 7.44
C TRP A 108 -11.45 -10.23 6.53
N GLU A 109 -10.55 -10.30 5.53
CA GLU A 109 -10.50 -11.38 4.53
C GLU A 109 -11.77 -11.49 3.67
N ASP A 110 -12.65 -10.49 3.75
CA ASP A 110 -13.95 -10.43 3.08
C ASP A 110 -14.33 -8.98 2.77
N PHE A 111 -15.36 -8.80 1.93
CA PHE A 111 -15.93 -7.50 1.63
C PHE A 111 -16.79 -6.98 2.79
N ARG A 112 -16.58 -5.71 3.15
CA ARG A 112 -17.31 -4.97 4.17
C ARG A 112 -17.86 -3.69 3.57
N ALA A 113 -18.98 -3.24 4.12
CA ALA A 113 -19.57 -1.97 3.76
C ALA A 113 -18.61 -0.80 4.05
N ASN A 114 -18.68 0.25 3.22
CA ASN A 114 -17.77 1.40 3.29
C ASN A 114 -17.80 2.09 4.66
N GLU A 115 -18.95 2.10 5.32
CA GLU A 115 -19.18 2.72 6.62
C GLU A 115 -18.40 2.00 7.73
N ALA A 116 -18.20 0.68 7.61
CA ALA A 116 -17.41 -0.09 8.57
C ALA A 116 -15.92 0.30 8.50
N ILE A 117 -15.42 0.51 7.28
CA ILE A 117 -14.03 0.92 7.03
C ILE A 117 -13.84 2.36 7.51
N GLU A 118 -14.77 3.26 7.21
CA GLU A 118 -14.76 4.64 7.68
C GLU A 118 -14.74 4.73 9.21
N LYS A 119 -15.58 3.94 9.90
CA LYS A 119 -15.59 3.85 11.37
C LYS A 119 -14.26 3.31 11.90
N LEU A 120 -13.69 2.29 11.28
CA LEU A 120 -12.39 1.73 11.68
C LEU A 120 -11.27 2.76 11.54
N VAL A 121 -11.18 3.43 10.38
CA VAL A 121 -10.20 4.47 10.11
C VAL A 121 -10.37 5.66 11.08
N SER A 122 -11.60 6.06 11.37
CA SER A 122 -11.90 7.13 12.32
C SER A 122 -11.43 6.79 13.74
N ARG A 123 -11.67 5.56 14.21
CA ARG A 123 -11.17 5.10 15.51
C ARG A 123 -9.65 5.04 15.55
N LEU A 124 -9.04 4.48 14.51
CA LEU A 124 -7.57 4.41 14.40
C LEU A 124 -6.95 5.80 14.41
N ARG A 125 -7.49 6.75 13.63
CA ARG A 125 -7.03 8.15 13.61
C ARG A 125 -7.05 8.79 14.98
N ARG A 126 -8.14 8.65 15.72
CA ARG A 126 -8.24 9.23 17.06
C ARG A 126 -7.19 8.65 18.03
N LYS A 127 -6.77 7.41 17.83
CA LYS A 127 -5.71 6.79 18.65
C LYS A 127 -4.33 7.22 18.18
N VAL A 128 -4.09 7.28 16.87
CA VAL A 128 -2.79 7.60 16.28
C VAL A 128 -2.53 9.11 16.33
N ASP A 129 -3.43 9.91 15.77
CA ASP A 129 -3.35 11.37 15.54
C ASP A 129 -4.13 12.19 16.59
N GLY A 130 -4.39 11.62 17.76
CA GLY A 130 -5.27 12.23 18.77
C GLY A 130 -4.62 13.29 19.67
N ASP A 131 -3.29 13.27 19.83
CA ASP A 131 -2.61 14.15 20.78
C ASP A 131 -2.35 15.54 20.19
N PRO A 132 -2.63 16.62 20.95
CA PRO A 132 -2.34 17.98 20.51
C PRO A 132 -0.85 18.17 20.20
N GLY A 133 -0.54 18.67 19.00
CA GLY A 133 0.83 18.95 18.57
C GLY A 133 1.48 17.84 17.76
N GLU A 134 0.87 16.67 17.65
CA GLU A 134 1.32 15.63 16.72
C GLU A 134 0.81 15.91 15.29
N PRO A 135 1.65 15.88 14.25
CA PRO A 135 1.20 16.03 12.88
C PRO A 135 0.34 14.83 12.47
N ALA A 136 -0.81 15.05 11.86
CA ALA A 136 -1.64 13.93 11.38
C ALA A 136 -0.86 13.07 10.39
N LEU A 137 -0.91 11.74 10.55
CA LEU A 137 -0.26 10.77 9.67
C LEU A 137 -1.26 10.03 8.77
N ILE A 138 -2.51 9.84 9.23
CA ILE A 138 -3.51 9.07 8.48
C ILE A 138 -4.46 10.01 7.75
N HIS A 139 -4.31 10.07 6.43
CA HIS A 139 -5.02 11.02 5.59
C HIS A 139 -6.07 10.35 4.71
N THR A 140 -7.06 11.14 4.28
CA THR A 140 -8.07 10.73 3.29
C THR A 140 -7.73 11.34 1.94
N ARG A 141 -7.61 10.53 0.90
CA ARG A 141 -7.67 10.99 -0.49
C ARG A 141 -9.11 10.76 -0.99
N ARG A 142 -9.92 11.82 -1.00
CA ARG A 142 -11.35 11.77 -1.35
C ARG A 142 -11.57 11.03 -2.68
N GLY A 143 -12.50 10.07 -2.71
CA GLY A 143 -12.80 9.24 -3.88
C GLY A 143 -11.84 8.07 -4.11
N PHE A 144 -10.65 8.07 -3.51
CA PHE A 144 -9.64 7.02 -3.73
C PHE A 144 -9.43 6.13 -2.50
N GLY A 145 -9.38 6.70 -1.30
CA GLY A 145 -9.20 5.94 -0.06
C GLY A 145 -8.35 6.65 0.98
N TYR A 146 -7.46 5.89 1.61
CA TYR A 146 -6.69 6.33 2.77
C TYR A 146 -5.21 6.08 2.57
N TRP A 147 -4.36 6.93 3.14
CA TRP A 147 -2.92 6.78 3.06
C TRP A 147 -2.28 7.23 4.35
N LEU A 148 -1.07 6.70 4.60
CA LEU A 148 -0.25 7.07 5.74
C LEU A 148 0.97 7.83 5.25
N GLY A 149 1.20 9.02 5.80
CA GLY A 149 2.40 9.81 5.52
C GLY A 149 2.34 11.19 6.17
N ALA A 150 3.40 11.98 6.02
CA ALA A 150 3.38 13.39 6.40
C ALA A 150 2.45 14.15 5.43
N ALA A 151 1.64 15.07 5.97
CA ALA A 151 0.90 16.01 5.16
C ALA A 151 1.89 16.78 4.26
N GLY A 152 1.74 16.62 2.94
CA GLY A 152 2.44 17.40 1.93
C GLY A 152 1.59 18.60 1.50
#